data_AF-A0A9N8ZFJ5-F1
#
_entry.id   AF-A0A9N8ZFJ5-F1
#
_cell.length_a   1.000
_cell.length_b   1.000
_cell.length_c   1.000
_cell.angle_alpha   90.00
_cell.angle_beta   90.00
_cell.angle_gamma   90.00
#
_symmetry.space_group_name_H-M   'P 1'
#
loop_
_entity.id
_entity.type
_entity.pdbx_description
1 polymer ?
#
loop_
_entity_poly.entity_id
_entity_poly.type
_entity_poly.pdbx_seq_one_letter_code
_entity_poly.pdbx_strand_id
1 'polypeptide(L)'
;MGDPQQPSEYRKKIFSNNLQGLDAVCHFICASTKCSEKDELKSWEVNFGYIEDEQKKNALVKIRLCPTCSDKLNYKTRHQEAKNEELIDREHKEHDKSKQLEYTEKKLSRKNEFDEYFIGLFD
;
A
#
# COMPACT_ATOMS: atom_id res chain seq x y z
N MET A 1 8.73 16.31 -26.60
CA MET A 1 9.80 15.56 -25.91
C MET A 1 9.41 15.55 -24.44
N GLY A 2 8.70 14.49 -24.04
CA GLY A 2 8.16 14.36 -22.69
C GLY A 2 9.25 13.86 -21.75
N ASP A 3 9.51 14.64 -20.71
CA ASP A 3 10.48 14.32 -19.67
C ASP A 3 10.03 13.05 -18.90
N PRO A 4 10.89 12.04 -18.69
CA PRO A 4 10.51 10.80 -18.02
C PRO A 4 10.12 11.09 -16.56
N GLN A 5 8.92 10.63 -16.20
CA GLN A 5 8.38 10.69 -14.84
C GLN A 5 9.40 10.17 -13.82
N GLN A 6 9.90 11.07 -12.97
CA GLN A 6 10.76 10.70 -11.85
C GLN A 6 9.98 9.85 -10.82
N PRO A 7 10.45 8.64 -10.45
CA PRO A 7 9.72 7.80 -9.53
C PRO A 7 9.84 8.31 -8.09
N SER A 8 8.70 8.65 -7.50
CA SER A 8 8.41 8.52 -6.06
C SER A 8 9.50 9.04 -5.08
N GLU A 9 9.77 10.34 -5.12
CA GLU A 9 10.56 11.10 -4.13
C GLU A 9 9.80 11.26 -2.79
N TYR A 10 9.27 10.17 -2.23
CA TYR A 10 8.58 10.20 -0.92
C TYR A 10 9.04 9.13 0.07
N ARG A 11 10.22 8.55 -0.18
CA ARG A 11 10.90 7.66 0.77
C ARG A 11 12.22 8.25 1.30
N LYS A 12 12.47 9.56 1.18
CA LYS A 12 13.77 10.16 1.59
C LYS A 12 13.71 11.63 2.03
N LYS A 13 12.86 11.99 3.01
CA LYS A 13 13.00 13.29 3.71
C LYS A 13 12.84 13.16 5.23
N ILE A 14 13.56 12.21 5.79
CA ILE A 14 13.70 12.02 7.22
C ILE A 14 15.21 12.01 7.45
N PHE A 15 15.75 13.20 7.71
CA PHE A 15 17.07 13.45 8.32
C PHE A 15 18.29 13.49 7.40
N SER A 16 18.58 14.68 6.86
CA SER A 16 19.98 15.11 6.75
C SER A 16 20.42 15.55 8.14
N ASN A 17 20.99 14.66 8.94
CA ASN A 17 21.93 15.04 9.99
C ASN A 17 22.75 13.81 10.37
N ASN A 18 23.96 13.80 9.82
CA ASN A 18 25.20 13.27 10.36
C ASN A 18 25.07 12.10 11.35
N LEU A 19 25.39 10.91 10.86
CA LEU A 19 25.56 9.68 11.65
C LEU A 19 26.85 9.68 12.50
N GLN A 20 27.41 10.84 12.80
CA GLN A 20 28.65 10.99 13.58
C GLN A 20 28.35 11.78 14.86
N GLY A 21 28.24 11.04 15.98
CA GLY A 21 28.47 11.57 17.33
C GLY A 21 27.28 12.19 18.06
N LEU A 22 26.14 11.50 18.19
CA LEU A 22 25.00 11.99 18.99
C LEU A 22 24.56 11.05 20.11
N ASP A 23 25.52 10.63 20.94
CA ASP A 23 25.22 10.05 22.25
C ASP A 23 24.82 11.18 23.20
N ALA A 24 23.53 11.57 23.22
CA ALA A 24 22.79 12.02 24.43
C ALA A 24 21.61 12.99 24.16
N VAL A 25 21.51 13.68 23.02
CA VAL A 25 20.55 14.81 22.90
C VAL A 25 19.25 14.46 22.15
N CYS A 26 19.24 13.43 21.30
CA CYS A 26 18.05 13.10 20.49
C CYS A 26 16.96 12.30 21.24
N HIS A 27 17.16 11.93 22.50
CA HIS A 27 16.20 11.11 23.25
C HIS A 27 14.90 11.86 23.59
N PHE A 28 14.99 13.18 23.76
CA PHE A 28 13.91 14.03 24.31
C PHE A 28 13.16 14.86 23.26
N ILE A 29 13.48 14.72 21.98
CA ILE A 29 12.87 15.51 20.90
C ILE A 29 12.41 14.59 19.79
N CYS A 30 11.25 14.89 19.21
CA CYS A 30 10.75 14.22 18.02
C CYS A 30 11.79 14.31 16.90
N ALA A 31 12.07 13.18 16.25
CA ALA A 31 13.07 13.15 15.21
C ALA A 31 12.68 14.05 14.03
N SER A 32 11.39 14.17 13.69
CA SER A 32 10.89 14.91 12.52
C SER A 32 11.42 16.34 12.42
N THR A 33 12.04 16.69 11.29
CA THR A 33 12.74 17.99 11.11
C THR A 33 11.83 19.21 11.19
N LYS A 34 10.51 19.01 11.02
CA LYS A 34 9.48 20.06 11.10
C LYS A 34 8.67 19.98 12.40
N CYS A 35 9.15 19.24 13.38
CA CYS A 35 8.45 18.99 14.63
C CYS A 35 9.42 19.18 15.80
N SER A 36 9.05 20.03 16.75
CA SER A 36 9.85 20.29 17.96
C SER A 36 9.19 19.72 19.22
N GLU A 37 8.24 18.80 19.05
CA GLU A 37 7.52 18.15 20.14
C GLU A 37 8.45 17.29 20.99
N LYS A 38 8.25 17.34 22.30
CA LYS A 38 9.07 16.62 23.29
C LYS A 38 8.25 15.61 24.11
N ASP A 39 6.93 15.72 24.04
CA ASP A 39 6.01 14.94 24.84
C ASP A 39 5.64 13.61 24.14
N GLU A 40 5.41 12.57 24.95
CA GLU A 40 4.91 11.26 24.53
C GLU A 40 5.63 10.62 23.32
N LEU A 41 6.96 10.72 23.29
CA LEU A 41 7.75 10.16 22.20
C LEU A 41 7.76 8.62 22.22
N LYS A 42 7.38 8.01 21.10
CA LYS A 42 7.45 6.56 20.86
C LYS A 42 8.69 6.20 20.06
N SER A 43 9.30 5.07 20.38
CA SER A 43 10.49 4.59 19.67
C SER A 43 10.09 3.74 18.46
N TRP A 44 10.72 3.98 17.32
CA TRP A 44 10.49 3.26 16.07
C TRP A 44 11.82 2.81 15.49
N GLU A 45 11.84 1.67 14.83
CA GLU A 45 12.96 1.21 14.01
C GLU A 45 12.59 1.39 12.54
N VAL A 46 13.37 2.18 11.82
CA VAL A 46 13.09 2.52 10.42
C VAL A 46 14.28 2.17 9.54
N ASN A 47 13.98 1.61 8.37
CA ASN A 47 15.00 1.31 7.38
C ASN A 47 15.34 2.59 6.59
N PHE A 48 16.51 3.16 6.87
CA PHE A 48 17.02 4.39 6.29
C PHE A 48 17.96 4.09 5.11
N GLY A 49 17.54 4.46 3.90
CA GLY A 49 18.34 4.29 2.70
C GLY A 49 19.20 5.51 2.38
N TYR A 50 20.52 5.34 2.31
CA TYR A 50 21.51 6.38 2.01
C TYR A 50 22.35 6.02 0.78
N ILE A 51 23.13 6.98 0.27
CA ILE A 51 24.06 6.74 -0.84
C ILE A 51 25.46 7.03 -0.32
N GLU A 52 26.36 6.08 -0.49
CA GLU A 52 27.78 6.19 -0.14
C GLU A 52 28.56 5.59 -1.30
N ASP A 53 29.55 6.33 -1.80
CA ASP A 53 30.33 5.94 -2.99
C ASP A 53 29.46 5.56 -4.19
N GLU A 54 28.43 6.37 -4.48
CA GLU A 54 27.43 6.16 -5.56
C GLU A 54 26.58 4.88 -5.40
N GLN A 55 26.75 4.12 -4.33
CA GLN A 55 25.99 2.91 -4.05
C GLN A 55 24.84 3.18 -3.08
N LYS A 56 23.66 2.64 -3.38
CA LYS A 56 22.50 2.69 -2.47
C LYS A 56 22.70 1.68 -1.36
N LYS A 57 22.84 2.17 -0.13
CA LYS A 57 22.94 1.37 1.10
C LYS A 57 21.72 1.61 1.99
N ASN A 58 21.50 0.71 2.94
CA ASN A 58 20.39 0.76 3.88
C ASN A 58 20.92 0.49 5.29
N ALA A 59 20.44 1.25 6.27
CA ALA A 59 20.73 1.04 7.69
C ALA A 59 19.42 1.05 8.49
N LEU A 60 19.28 0.14 9.43
CA LEU A 60 18.18 0.18 10.39
C LEU A 60 18.54 1.18 11.49
N VAL A 61 17.74 2.24 11.64
CA VAL A 61 17.97 3.29 12.63
C VAL A 61 16.82 3.36 13.62
N LYS A 62 17.14 3.58 14.89
CA LYS A 62 16.16 3.75 15.96
C LYS A 62 15.89 5.24 16.18
N ILE A 63 14.62 5.64 16.09
CA ILE A 63 14.19 7.04 16.23
C ILE A 63 13.07 7.19 17.26
N ARG A 64 12.83 8.42 17.71
CA ARG A 64 11.76 8.80 18.64
C ARG A 64 10.79 9.75 17.93
N LEU A 65 9.49 9.46 17.91
CA LEU A 65 8.47 10.30 17.25
C LEU A 65 7.30 10.58 18.19
N CYS A 66 6.79 11.80 18.15
CA CYS A 66 5.53 12.15 18.82
C CYS A 66 4.35 11.41 18.14
N PRO A 67 3.17 11.31 18.80
CA PRO A 67 2.02 10.57 18.27
C PRO A 67 1.63 10.99 16.85
N THR A 68 1.60 12.31 16.59
CA THR A 68 1.20 12.85 15.28
C THR A 68 2.20 12.52 14.16
N CYS A 69 3.50 12.47 14.46
CA CYS A 69 4.54 12.10 13.47
C CYS A 69 4.65 10.59 13.31
N SER A 70 4.40 9.84 14.38
CA SER A 70 4.28 8.38 14.39
C SER A 70 3.19 7.91 13.42
N ASP A 71 2.02 8.55 13.45
CA ASP A 71 0.93 8.19 12.54
C ASP A 71 1.27 8.51 11.08
N LYS A 72 2.00 9.60 10.84
CA LYS A 72 2.48 10.00 9.50
C LYS A 72 3.51 9.04 8.92
N LEU A 73 4.29 8.35 9.77
CA LEU A 73 5.32 7.41 9.33
C LEU A 73 4.73 6.29 8.45
N ASN A 74 3.52 5.83 8.76
CA ASN A 74 2.85 4.73 8.07
C ASN A 74 1.67 5.18 7.18
N TYR A 75 1.41 6.49 7.10
CA TYR A 75 0.21 7.03 6.45
C TYR A 75 0.09 6.66 4.96
N LYS A 76 1.20 6.68 4.22
CA LYS A 76 1.19 6.35 2.79
C LYS A 76 1.03 4.86 2.51
N THR A 77 1.65 4.01 3.31
CA THR A 77 1.52 2.55 3.16
C THR A 77 0.09 2.13 3.43
N ARG A 78 -0.52 2.62 4.52
CA ARG A 78 -1.91 2.32 4.87
C ARG A 78 -2.92 2.80 3.81
N HIS A 79 -2.71 3.97 3.24
CA HIS A 79 -3.58 4.47 2.17
C HIS A 79 -3.41 3.71 0.85
N GLN A 80 -2.20 3.22 0.56
CA GLN A 80 -1.97 2.38 -0.61
C GLN A 80 -2.52 0.96 -0.43
N GLU A 81 -2.38 0.39 0.77
CA GLU A 81 -2.99 -0.90 1.15
C GLU A 81 -4.50 -0.84 1.02
N ALA A 82 -5.16 0.19 1.56
CA ALA A 82 -6.61 0.38 1.42
C ALA A 82 -7.06 0.45 -0.05
N LYS A 83 -6.32 1.16 -0.91
CA LYS A 83 -6.61 1.21 -2.34
C LYS A 83 -6.44 -0.14 -3.05
N ASN A 84 -5.42 -0.89 -2.64
CA ASN A 84 -5.18 -2.22 -3.20
C ASN A 84 -6.28 -3.20 -2.76
N GLU A 85 -6.75 -3.12 -1.51
CA GLU A 85 -7.89 -3.90 -1.02
C GLU A 85 -9.18 -3.59 -1.81
N GLU A 86 -9.46 -2.30 -2.07
CA GLU A 86 -10.61 -1.89 -2.90
C GLU A 86 -10.51 -2.37 -4.36
N LEU A 87 -9.30 -2.53 -4.89
CA LEU A 87 -9.08 -3.11 -6.22
C LEU A 87 -9.38 -4.62 -6.21
N ILE A 88 -8.85 -5.34 -5.22
CA ILE A 88 -9.04 -6.80 -5.08
C ILE A 88 -10.53 -7.13 -4.87
N ASP A 89 -11.24 -6.37 -4.03
CA ASP A 89 -12.68 -6.58 -3.79
C ASP A 89 -13.52 -6.36 -5.06
N ARG A 90 -13.14 -5.40 -5.91
CA ARG A 90 -13.81 -5.19 -7.21
C ARG A 90 -13.56 -6.34 -8.18
N GLU A 91 -12.33 -6.83 -8.26
CA GLU A 91 -11.98 -7.97 -9.12
C GLU A 91 -12.74 -9.24 -8.70
N HIS A 92 -12.85 -9.50 -7.39
CA HIS A 92 -13.63 -10.62 -6.87
C HIS A 92 -15.11 -10.53 -7.25
N LYS A 93 -15.73 -9.35 -7.08
CA LYS A 93 -17.14 -9.12 -7.45
C LYS A 93 -17.40 -9.31 -8.94
N GLU A 94 -16.50 -8.81 -9.79
CA GLU A 94 -16.62 -8.98 -11.25
C GLU A 94 -16.51 -10.46 -11.65
N HIS A 95 -15.58 -11.20 -11.06
CA HIS A 95 -15.42 -12.63 -11.30
C HIS A 95 -16.62 -13.46 -10.81
N ASP A 96 -17.20 -13.14 -9.66
CA ASP A 96 -18.41 -13.82 -9.17
C ASP A 96 -19.63 -13.52 -10.06
N LYS A 97 -19.71 -12.30 -10.59
CA LYS A 97 -20.77 -11.89 -11.52
C LYS A 97 -20.65 -12.59 -12.87
N SER A 98 -19.43 -12.73 -13.41
CA SER A 98 -19.21 -13.46 -14.65
C SER A 98 -19.58 -14.95 -14.51
N LYS A 99 -19.23 -15.58 -13.39
CA LYS A 99 -19.65 -16.97 -13.08
C LYS A 99 -21.15 -17.14 -12.99
N GLN A 100 -21.86 -16.20 -12.36
CA GLN A 100 -23.33 -16.22 -12.29
C GLN A 100 -23.97 -16.10 -13.67
N LEU A 101 -23.46 -15.23 -14.53
CA LEU A 101 -23.93 -15.08 -15.91
C LEU A 101 -23.72 -16.37 -16.70
N GLU A 102 -22.51 -16.94 -16.63
CA GLU A 102 -22.18 -18.20 -17.31
C GLU A 102 -23.07 -19.36 -16.84
N TYR A 103 -23.32 -19.47 -15.53
CA TYR A 103 -24.23 -20.48 -14.99
C TYR A 103 -25.67 -20.28 -15.49
N THR A 104 -26.13 -19.03 -15.55
CA THR A 104 -27.49 -18.70 -16.00
C THR A 104 -27.67 -19.01 -17.49
N GLU A 105 -26.69 -18.68 -18.34
CA GLU A 105 -26.68 -19.03 -19.77
C GLU A 105 -26.66 -20.55 -19.99
N LYS A 106 -25.85 -21.28 -19.23
CA LYS A 106 -25.82 -22.76 -19.25
C LYS A 106 -27.13 -23.38 -18.76
N LYS A 107 -27.88 -22.69 -17.90
CA LYS A 107 -29.20 -23.16 -17.45
C LYS A 107 -30.28 -22.85 -18.49
N LEU A 108 -30.21 -21.68 -19.14
CA LEU A 108 -31.13 -21.29 -20.20
C LEU A 108 -30.98 -22.21 -21.43
N SER A 109 -29.75 -22.48 -21.87
CA SER A 109 -29.51 -23.38 -23.02
C SER A 109 -30.05 -24.78 -22.76
N ARG A 110 -29.78 -25.37 -21.59
CA ARG A 110 -30.35 -26.68 -21.21
C ARG A 110 -31.89 -26.68 -21.16
N LYS A 111 -32.51 -25.57 -20.79
CA LYS A 111 -33.96 -25.44 -20.78
C LYS A 111 -34.53 -25.34 -22.20
N ASN A 112 -33.90 -24.53 -23.05
CA ASN A 112 -34.29 -24.40 -24.45
C ASN A 112 -34.13 -25.73 -25.20
N GLU A 113 -33.05 -26.48 -24.93
CA GLU A 113 -32.83 -27.83 -25.49
C GLU A 113 -33.92 -28.83 -25.04
N PHE A 114 -34.33 -28.76 -23.77
CA PHE A 114 -35.43 -29.57 -23.26
C PHE A 114 -36.79 -29.21 -23.90
N ASP A 115 -37.06 -27.91 -24.08
CA ASP A 115 -38.29 -27.40 -24.69
C ASP A 115 -38.36 -27.78 -26.19
N GLU A 116 -37.25 -27.71 -26.95
CA GLU A 116 -37.20 -28.18 -28.35
C GLU A 116 -37.46 -29.69 -28.48
N TYR A 117 -36.88 -30.50 -27.59
CA TYR A 117 -37.11 -31.96 -27.59
C TYR A 117 -38.57 -32.32 -27.34
N PHE A 118 -39.26 -31.59 -26.46
CA PHE A 118 -40.66 -31.83 -26.15
C PHE A 118 -41.60 -31.44 -27.29
N ILE A 119 -41.30 -30.36 -28.03
CA ILE A 119 -42.09 -29.92 -29.19
C ILE A 119 -42.07 -31.01 -30.28
N GLY A 120 -40.93 -31.64 -30.54
CA GLY A 120 -40.79 -32.68 -31.57
C GLY A 120 -41.37 -34.05 -31.23
N LEU A 121 -41.95 -34.25 -30.03
CA LEU A 121 -42.51 -35.54 -29.60
C LEU A 121 -44.04 -35.62 -29.74
N PHE A 122 -44.69 -34.51 -30.07
CA PHE A 122 -46.15 -34.38 -30.19
C PHE A 122 -46.65 -34.10 -31.63
N ASP A 123 -45.73 -34.05 -32.61
CA ASP A 123 -46.01 -34.17 -34.05
C ASP A 123 -45.84 -35.63 -34.51
#